data_AF-A0A4Q1SYP5-F1
#
_entry.id   AF-A0A4Q1SYP5-F1
#
_cell.length_a   1.000
_cell.length_b   1.000
_cell.length_c   1.000
_cell.angle_alpha   90.00
_cell.angle_beta   90.00
_cell.angle_gamma   90.00
#
_symmetry.space_group_name_H-M   'P 1'
#
loop_
_entity.id
_entity.type
_entity.pdbx_description
1 polymer ?
#
loop_
_entity_poly.entity_id
_entity_poly.type
_entity_poly.pdbx_seq_one_letter_code
_entity_poly.pdbx_strand_id
1 'polypeptide(L)' 'MFIPSGKRVKVNIWEKGIVFLGKVKQWNTEEVVIHQEITQKVWKFAYLEILKGKVKISIYSNS' A
#
# COMPACT_ATOMS: atom_id res chain seq x y z
N MET A 1 -8.36 8.13 4.49
CA MET A 1 -9.08 7.13 3.67
C MET A 1 -8.71 5.76 4.20
N PHE A 2 -9.68 4.91 4.50
CA PHE A 2 -9.45 3.56 5.03
C PHE A 2 -9.67 2.55 3.90
N ILE A 3 -8.71 1.64 3.67
CA ILE A 3 -8.86 0.53 2.72
C ILE A 3 -8.93 -0.77 3.51
N PRO A 4 -10.03 -1.54 3.43
CA PRO A 4 -10.16 -2.77 4.20
C PRO A 4 -9.17 -3.85 3.74
N SER A 5 -8.88 -4.78 4.64
CA SER A 5 -8.03 -5.94 4.34
C SER A 5 -8.59 -6.77 3.17
N GLY A 6 -7.69 -7.45 2.47
CA GLY A 6 -8.00 -8.26 1.30
C GLY A 6 -8.15 -7.47 -0.01
N LYS A 7 -8.30 -6.14 0.03
CA LYS A 7 -8.39 -5.32 -1.18
C LYS A 7 -7.07 -5.27 -1.93
N ARG A 8 -7.15 -5.37 -3.26
CA ARG A 8 -6.03 -5.18 -4.17
C ARG A 8 -5.76 -3.69 -4.35
N VAL A 9 -4.50 -3.29 -4.28
CA VAL A 9 -4.06 -1.91 -4.33
C VAL A 9 -2.83 -1.75 -5.22
N LYS A 10 -2.70 -0.58 -5.82
CA LYS A 10 -1.47 -0.08 -6.43
C LYS A 10 -0.76 0.82 -5.43
N VAL A 11 0.49 0.49 -5.14
CA VAL A 11 1.37 1.24 -4.25
C VAL A 11 2.41 1.97 -5.09
N ASN A 12 2.61 3.26 -4.83
CA ASN A 12 3.65 4.10 -5.40
C ASN A 12 4.47 4.73 -4.28
N ILE A 13 5.78 4.46 -4.26
CA ILE A 13 6.75 4.99 -3.30
C ILE A 13 7.64 6.00 -4.04
N TRP A 14 7.33 7.28 -3.90
CA TRP A 14 7.94 8.34 -4.72
C TRP A 14 9.45 8.48 -4.49
N GLU A 15 9.91 8.46 -3.24
CA GLU A 15 11.34 8.60 -2.89
C GLU A 15 12.21 7.51 -3.51
N LYS A 16 11.63 6.36 -3.89
CA LYS A 16 12.36 5.22 -4.45
C LYS A 16 12.03 4.97 -5.92
N GLY A 17 11.08 5.70 -6.50
CA GLY A 17 10.56 5.41 -7.86
C GLY A 17 9.95 4.01 -7.98
N ILE A 18 9.49 3.40 -6.88
CA ILE A 18 8.98 2.02 -6.86
C ILE A 18 7.46 2.04 -7.02
N VAL A 19 6.95 1.22 -7.93
CA VAL A 19 5.51 0.99 -8.10
C VAL A 19 5.24 -0.51 -8.12
N PHE A 20 4.25 -0.98 -7.36
CA PHE A 20 3.85 -2.38 -7.38
C PHE A 20 2.36 -2.59 -7.06
N LEU A 21 1.86 -3.78 -7.39
CA LEU A 21 0.54 -4.25 -7.00
C LEU A 21 0.64 -5.15 -5.76
N GLY A 22 -0.31 -4.98 -4.85
CA GLY A 22 -0.35 -5.72 -3.60
C GLY A 22 -1.76 -5.88 -3.05
N LYS A 23 -1.90 -6.67 -2.00
CA LYS A 23 -3.13 -6.79 -1.21
C LYS A 23 -2.93 -6.20 0.18
N VAL A 24 -3.91 -5.44 0.65
CA VAL A 24 -3.92 -4.93 2.03
C VAL A 24 -4.06 -6.09 2.99
N LYS A 25 -3.10 -6.24 3.91
CA LYS A 25 -3.20 -7.17 5.04
C LYS A 25 -3.75 -6.47 6.28
N GLN A 26 -3.27 -5.25 6.53
CA GLN A 26 -3.67 -4.43 7.66
C GLN A 26 -3.64 -2.96 7.25
N TRP A 27 -4.59 -2.20 7.76
CA TRP A 27 -4.64 -0.75 7.61
C TRP A 27 -5.13 -0.15 8.92
N ASN A 28 -4.24 0.50 9.67
CA ASN A 28 -4.62 1.22 10.89
C ASN A 28 -3.88 2.57 10.97
N THR A 29 -4.06 3.29 12.08
CA THR A 29 -3.50 4.65 12.27
C THR A 29 -2.00 4.65 12.57
N GLU A 30 -1.39 3.49 12.82
CA GLU A 30 0.04 3.35 13.08
C GLU A 30 0.76 2.93 11.80
N GLU A 31 0.29 1.86 11.15
CA GLU A 31 0.90 1.27 9.97
C GLU A 31 -0.12 0.72 8.96
N VAL A 32 0.35 0.64 7.72
CA VAL A 32 -0.32 -0.06 6.63
C VAL A 32 0.60 -1.18 6.14
N VAL A 33 0.05 -2.39 6.12
CA VAL A 33 0.78 -3.61 5.72
C VAL A 33 0.21 -4.10 4.40
N ILE A 34 1.07 -4.19 3.39
CA ILE A 34 0.74 -4.63 2.03
C ILE A 34 1.55 -5.87 1.68
N HIS A 35 0.87 -6.92 1.20
CA HIS A 35 1.52 -8.08 0.63
C HIS A 35 1.66 -7.90 -0.89
N GLN A 36 2.88 -7.78 -1.40
CA GLN A 36 3.16 -7.61 -2.82
C GLN A 36 2.87 -8.90 -3.60
N GLU A 37 2.18 -8.79 -4.74
CA GLU A 37 1.70 -9.97 -5.47
C GLU A 37 2.81 -10.74 -6.20
N ILE A 38 3.77 -10.03 -6.81
CA ILE A 38 4.80 -10.67 -7.65
C ILE A 38 5.88 -11.35 -6.79
N THR A 39 6.40 -10.62 -5.81
CA THR A 39 7.55 -11.06 -5.01
C THR A 39 7.16 -11.77 -3.73
N GLN A 40 5.87 -11.78 -3.39
CA GLN A 40 5.35 -12.22 -2.09
C GLN A 40 6.00 -11.52 -0.88
N LYS A 41 6.65 -10.36 -1.10
CA LYS A 41 7.23 -9.56 -0.02
C LYS A 41 6.14 -8.81 0.74
N VAL A 42 6.29 -8.73 2.05
CA VAL A 42 5.45 -7.89 2.91
C VAL A 42 6.11 -6.53 3.08
N TRP A 43 5.36 -5.49 2.75
CA TRP A 43 5.75 -4.11 2.92
C TRP A 43 4.97 -3.50 4.08
N LYS A 44 5.69 -2.79 4.95
CA LYS A 44 5.11 -2.02 6.05
C LYS A 44 5.41 -0.55 5.81
N PHE A 45 4.39 0.28 5.92
CA PHE A 45 4.50 1.73 5.77
C PHE A 45 3.91 2.38 7.01
N ALA A 46 4.58 3.38 7.56
CA ALA A 46 3.98 4.16 8.64
C ALA A 46 2.80 4.95 8.06
N TYR A 47 1.67 4.99 8.76
CA TYR A 47 0.48 5.71 8.28
C TYR A 47 0.79 7.20 8.02
N LEU A 48 1.69 7.78 8.82
CA LEU A 48 2.18 9.15 8.64
C LEU A 48 2.88 9.39 7.30
N GLU A 49 3.59 8.41 6.74
CA GLU A 49 4.25 8.55 5.43
C GLU A 49 3.24 8.62 4.29
N ILE A 50 2.11 7.93 4.44
CA ILE A 50 0.99 8.00 3.52
C ILE A 50 0.31 9.37 3.60
N LEU A 51 0.09 9.88 4.82
CA LEU A 51 -0.45 11.22 5.03
C LEU A 51 0.44 12.33 4.46
N LYS A 52 1.77 12.17 4.57
CA LYS A 52 2.76 13.08 3.99
C LYS A 52 2.93 12.92 2.47
N GLY A 53 2.22 11.97 1.84
CA GLY A 53 2.27 11.75 0.41
C GLY A 53 3.55 11.06 -0.09
N LYS A 54 4.42 10.56 0.80
CA LYS A 54 5.62 9.78 0.42
C LYS A 54 5.24 8.46 -0.23
N VAL A 55 4.16 7.85 0.25
CA VAL A 55 3.60 6.61 -0.27
C VAL A 55 2.15 6.86 -0.66
N LYS A 56 1.82 6.65 -1.94
CA LYS A 56 0.44 6.70 -2.43
C LYS A 56 -0.08 5.28 -2.59
N ILE A 57 -1.19 4.97 -1.93
CA ILE A 57 -1.87 3.68 -2.04
C ILE A 57 -3.28 3.93 -2.57
N SER A 58 -3.63 3.22 -3.64
CA SER A 58 -4.92 3.38 -4.33
C SER A 58 -5.54 2.01 -4.62
N ILE A 59 -6.86 1.90 -4.51
CA ILE A 59 -7.57 0.67 -4.87
C ILE A 59 -7.33 0.38 -6.35
N TYR A 60 -6.89 -0.84 -6.65
CA TYR A 60 -6.67 -1.29 -8.01
C TYR A 60 -7.89 -2.08 -8.47
N SER A 61 -8.72 -1.43 -9.27
CA SER A 61 -9.86 -2.05 -9.96
C SER A 61 -9.46 -2.27 -11.42
N ASN A 62 -9.42 -3.52 -11.88
CA ASN A 62 -9.47 -3.78 -13.32
C ASN A 62 -10.91 -3.51 -13.76
N SER A 63 -11.12 -2.47 -14.57
CA SER A 63 -12.32 -2.32 -15.38
C SER A 63 -12.32 -3.33 -16.53
#